data_AF-A0A4U9HW32-F1
#
_entry.id   AF-A0A4U9HW32-F1
#
_cell.length_a   1.000
_cell.length_b   1.000
_cell.length_c   1.000
_cell.angle_alpha   90.00
_cell.angle_beta   90.00
_cell.angle_gamma   90.00
#
_symmetry.space_group_name_H-M   'P 1'
#
loop_
_entity.id
_entity.type
_entity.pdbx_description
1 polymer ?
#
loop_
_entity_poly.entity_id
_entity_poly.type
_entity_poly.pdbx_seq_one_letter_code
_entity_poly.pdbx_strand_id
1 'polypeptide(L)'
;MPPHSAAPLAFYFTGDLLSDYTFIELIGTISTMETFQKIYRPEIYNANSVAGQYYQPSLTNQDHSLTKIVYDREERSQLAIEQGKFTEEHFIKPYKNILEQWSAQYAL
;
A
#
# COMPACT_ATOMS: atom_id res chain seq x y z
N MET A 1 12.14 15.15 8.28
CA MET A 1 12.33 13.76 7.81
C MET A 1 13.57 13.20 8.50
N PRO A 2 13.69 11.88 8.66
CA PRO A 2 14.93 11.28 9.12
C PRO A 2 16.11 11.75 8.25
N PRO A 3 17.31 11.92 8.83
CA PRO A 3 18.50 12.20 8.05
C PRO A 3 18.69 11.15 6.94
N HIS A 4 19.15 11.59 5.77
CA HIS A 4 19.41 10.74 4.59
C HIS A 4 18.17 10.14 3.90
N SER A 5 16.95 10.53 4.25
CA SER A 5 15.75 10.14 3.50
C SER A 5 15.64 10.86 2.15
N ALA A 6 15.26 10.13 1.10
CA ALA A 6 14.98 10.68 -0.23
C ALA A 6 13.59 11.33 -0.34
N ALA A 7 12.61 10.81 0.39
CA ALA A 7 11.22 11.29 0.39
C ALA A 7 10.56 11.05 1.76
N PRO A 8 9.50 11.79 2.11
CA PRO A 8 8.72 11.54 3.30
C PRO A 8 7.85 10.29 3.13
N LEU A 9 7.66 9.55 4.23
CA LEU A 9 6.65 8.51 4.35
C LEU A 9 5.62 8.96 5.40
N ALA A 10 4.35 8.98 5.03
CA ALA A 10 3.26 9.22 5.95
C ALA A 10 2.55 7.89 6.26
N PHE A 11 2.45 7.56 7.54
CA PHE A 11 1.71 6.39 8.01
C PHE A 11 0.52 6.89 8.82
N TYR A 12 -0.69 6.67 8.29
CA TYR A 12 -1.93 7.04 8.95
C TYR A 12 -2.51 5.81 9.66
N PHE A 13 -2.97 6.00 10.89
CA PHE A 13 -3.56 4.95 11.70
C PHE A 13 -4.72 5.50 12.52
N THR A 14 -5.56 4.61 13.01
CA THR A 14 -6.61 4.89 13.98
C THR A 14 -6.42 3.99 15.19
N GLY A 15 -6.71 4.48 16.39
CA GLY A 15 -6.46 3.73 17.63
C GLY A 15 -5.09 3.97 18.23
N ASP A 16 -4.52 2.98 18.91
CA ASP A 16 -3.19 3.01 19.50
C ASP A 16 -2.21 2.16 18.68
N LEU A 17 -1.40 2.83 17.87
CA LEU A 17 -0.48 2.18 16.93
C LEU A 17 0.43 1.12 17.58
N LEU A 18 0.93 1.38 18.79
CA LEU A 18 1.94 0.53 19.41
C LEU A 18 1.34 -0.61 20.23
N SER A 19 0.07 -0.49 20.61
CA SER A 19 -0.66 -1.51 21.37
C SER A 19 -1.53 -2.38 20.47
N ASP A 20 -2.09 -1.82 19.39
CA ASP A 20 -3.05 -2.50 18.51
C ASP A 20 -2.38 -3.35 17.42
N TYR A 21 -1.08 -3.15 17.17
CA TYR A 21 -0.32 -3.84 16.13
C TYR A 21 0.99 -4.42 16.66
N THR A 22 1.32 -5.61 16.19
CA THR A 22 2.63 -6.23 16.39
C THR A 22 3.70 -5.56 15.54
N PHE A 23 4.97 -5.69 15.95
CA PHE A 23 6.08 -5.18 15.15
C PHE A 23 6.16 -5.82 13.75
N ILE A 24 5.74 -7.07 13.58
CA ILE A 24 5.73 -7.74 12.27
C ILE A 24 4.69 -7.11 11.35
N GLU A 25 3.49 -6.81 11.86
CA GLU A 25 2.45 -6.13 11.08
C GLU A 25 2.94 -4.75 10.65
N LEU A 26 3.50 -3.97 11.58
CA LEU A 26 4.01 -2.63 11.29
C LEU A 26 5.15 -2.65 10.27
N ILE A 27 6.18 -3.48 10.48
CA ILE A 27 7.33 -3.58 9.56
C ILE A 27 6.86 -4.11 8.20
N GLY A 28 5.95 -5.08 8.19
CA GLY A 28 5.38 -5.63 6.95
C GLY A 28 4.67 -4.55 6.16
N THR A 29 3.71 -3.84 6.77
CA THR A 29 2.96 -2.77 6.08
C THR A 29 3.88 -1.66 5.60
N ILE A 30 4.81 -1.18 6.44
CA ILE A 30 5.74 -0.11 6.07
C ILE A 30 6.63 -0.54 4.90
N SER A 31 7.23 -1.74 4.96
CA SER A 31 8.14 -2.25 3.92
C SER A 31 7.42 -2.48 2.60
N THR A 32 6.17 -2.98 2.66
CA THR A 32 5.33 -3.16 1.48
C THR A 32 5.00 -1.81 0.83
N MET A 33 4.59 -0.81 1.62
CA MET A 33 4.28 0.53 1.10
C MET A 33 5.50 1.23 0.51
N GLU A 34 6.66 1.15 1.18
CA GLU A 34 7.92 1.69 0.67
C GLU A 34 8.29 1.07 -0.69
N THR A 35 8.13 -0.26 -0.81
CA THR A 35 8.42 -0.98 -2.06
C THR A 35 7.48 -0.54 -3.18
N PHE A 36 6.16 -0.47 -2.92
CA PHE A 36 5.20 -0.03 -3.94
C PHE A 36 5.45 1.40 -4.39
N GLN A 37 5.78 2.30 -3.47
CA GLN A 37 6.13 3.67 -3.79
C GLN A 37 7.32 3.76 -4.76
N LYS A 38 8.38 2.97 -4.50
CA LYS A 38 9.56 2.87 -5.40
C LYS A 38 9.21 2.32 -6.77
N ILE A 39 8.27 1.37 -6.86
CA ILE A 39 7.81 0.80 -8.14
C ILE A 39 6.98 1.83 -8.93
N TYR A 40 6.04 2.52 -8.27
CA TYR A 40 5.07 3.38 -8.96
C TYR A 40 5.56 4.79 -9.25
N ARG A 41 6.43 5.35 -8.40
CA ARG A 41 6.95 6.72 -8.50
C ARG A 41 8.43 6.77 -8.11
N PRO A 42 9.30 6.04 -8.84
CA PRO A 42 10.73 6.00 -8.54
C PRO A 42 11.38 7.39 -8.55
N GLU A 43 10.89 8.33 -9.36
CA GLU A 43 11.37 9.71 -9.43
C GLU A 43 11.31 10.45 -8.09
N ILE A 44 10.37 10.02 -7.24
CA ILE A 44 10.09 10.57 -5.92
C ILE A 44 10.72 9.67 -4.84
N TYR A 45 10.40 8.38 -4.85
CA TYR A 45 10.68 7.47 -3.72
C TYR A 45 11.92 6.58 -3.90
N ASN A 46 12.48 6.54 -5.10
CA ASN A 46 13.72 5.83 -5.42
C ASN A 46 14.78 6.77 -6.02
N ALA A 47 14.75 8.05 -5.61
CA ALA A 47 15.76 9.03 -5.95
C ALA A 47 17.11 8.64 -5.33
N ASN A 48 18.22 8.85 -6.05
CA ASN A 48 19.55 8.49 -5.55
C ASN A 48 20.13 9.57 -4.61
N SER A 49 19.48 10.73 -4.56
CA SER A 49 19.85 11.87 -3.73
C SER A 49 18.95 12.01 -2.50
N VAL A 50 19.55 12.50 -1.41
CA VAL A 50 18.83 12.86 -0.19
C VAL A 50 17.96 14.08 -0.45
N ALA A 51 16.78 14.13 0.16
CA ALA A 51 15.91 15.29 0.07
C ALA A 51 16.59 16.56 0.57
N GLY A 52 16.34 17.67 -0.13
CA GLY A 52 16.77 19.01 0.32
C GLY A 52 16.09 19.45 1.62
N GLN A 53 16.58 20.56 2.19
CA GLN A 53 16.03 21.15 3.42
C GLN A 53 14.53 21.43 3.32
N TYR A 54 14.07 21.83 2.13
CA TYR A 54 12.66 21.91 1.77
C TYR A 54 12.38 20.85 0.72
N TYR A 55 11.50 19.92 1.06
CA TYR A 55 11.15 18.84 0.16
C TYR A 55 10.20 19.33 -0.93
N GLN A 56 10.58 19.14 -2.19
CA GLN A 56 9.76 19.45 -3.37
C GLN A 56 9.85 18.26 -4.35
N PRO A 57 8.83 17.40 -4.42
CA PRO A 57 8.86 16.24 -5.32
C PRO A 57 8.75 16.70 -6.78
N SER A 58 9.43 15.99 -7.68
CA SER A 58 9.31 16.20 -9.12
C SER A 58 9.15 14.87 -9.83
N LEU A 59 8.11 14.78 -10.69
CA LEU A 59 7.89 13.63 -11.57
C LEU A 59 8.83 13.61 -12.77
N THR A 60 9.66 14.64 -12.94
CA THR A 60 10.65 14.73 -14.01
C THR A 60 12.09 14.61 -13.50
N ASN A 61 12.28 14.27 -12.22
CA ASN A 61 13.60 14.03 -11.64
C ASN A 61 14.27 12.85 -12.37
N GLN A 62 15.42 13.09 -13.00
CA GLN A 62 16.16 12.05 -13.72
C GLN A 62 17.12 11.25 -12.82
N ASP A 63 17.44 11.76 -11.63
CA ASP A 63 18.33 11.09 -10.69
C ASP A 63 17.55 10.12 -9.79
N HIS A 64 17.11 9.02 -10.39
CA HIS A 64 16.44 7.93 -9.70
C HIS A 64 16.82 6.58 -10.30
N SER A 65 16.59 5.52 -9.53
CA SER A 65 16.77 4.14 -10.00
C SER A 65 15.41 3.51 -10.34
N LEU A 66 15.32 2.79 -11.45
CA LEU A 66 14.16 1.95 -11.73
C LEU A 66 14.30 0.61 -11.00
N THR A 67 13.19 0.07 -10.51
CA THR A 67 13.18 -1.29 -9.97
C THR A 67 13.20 -2.32 -11.12
N LYS A 68 13.66 -3.54 -10.83
CA LYS A 68 13.54 -4.67 -11.78
C LYS A 68 12.15 -5.32 -11.76
N ILE A 69 11.23 -4.77 -10.97
CA ILE A 69 9.88 -5.30 -10.79
C ILE A 69 8.98 -4.64 -11.81
N VAL A 70 8.40 -5.44 -12.69
CA VAL A 70 7.42 -4.99 -13.67
C VAL A 70 6.03 -5.19 -13.08
N TYR A 71 5.24 -4.12 -13.05
CA TYR A 71 3.85 -4.22 -12.63
C TYR A 71 2.98 -4.66 -13.81
N ASP A 72 2.71 -5.96 -13.89
CA ASP A 72 1.83 -6.53 -14.90
C ASP A 72 0.37 -6.18 -14.59
N ARG A 73 -0.17 -5.24 -15.37
CA ARG A 73 -1.54 -4.76 -15.20
C ARG A 73 -2.57 -5.75 -15.73
N GLU A 74 -2.20 -6.58 -16.70
CA GLU A 74 -3.10 -7.56 -17.29
C GLU A 74 -3.29 -8.71 -16.30
N GLU A 75 -2.20 -9.29 -15.80
CA GLU A 75 -2.23 -10.33 -14.78
C GLU A 75 -2.98 -9.84 -13.52
N ARG A 76 -2.67 -8.62 -13.04
CA ARG A 76 -3.39 -8.03 -11.89
C ARG A 76 -4.89 -7.88 -12.13
N SER A 77 -5.32 -7.66 -13.37
CA SER A 77 -6.74 -7.55 -13.69
C SER A 77 -7.41 -8.93 -13.73
N GLN A 78 -6.73 -9.93 -14.30
CA GLN A 78 -7.19 -11.31 -14.31
C GLN A 78 -7.32 -11.87 -12.89
N LEU A 79 -6.28 -11.75 -12.07
CA LEU A 79 -6.28 -12.20 -10.68
C LEU A 79 -7.36 -11.51 -9.84
N ALA A 80 -7.60 -10.22 -10.04
CA ALA A 80 -8.67 -9.52 -9.32
C ALA A 80 -10.06 -10.08 -9.64
N ILE A 81 -10.30 -10.47 -10.90
CA ILE A 81 -11.57 -11.10 -11.31
C ILE A 81 -11.69 -12.50 -10.69
N GLU A 82 -10.62 -13.29 -10.73
CA GLU A 82 -10.60 -14.65 -10.15
C GLU A 82 -10.81 -14.62 -8.64
N GLN A 83 -10.11 -13.74 -7.93
CA GLN A 83 -10.29 -13.53 -6.49
C GLN A 83 -11.70 -13.06 -6.15
N GLY A 84 -12.28 -12.18 -6.98
CA GLY A 84 -13.67 -11.73 -6.83
C GLY A 84 -14.65 -12.90 -6.95
N LYS A 85 -14.52 -13.75 -7.97
CA LYS A 85 -15.37 -14.93 -8.17
C LYS A 85 -15.19 -15.96 -7.04
N PHE A 86 -13.96 -16.24 -6.64
CA PHE A 86 -13.66 -17.15 -5.53
C PHE A 86 -14.29 -16.66 -4.22
N THR A 87 -14.14 -15.36 -3.93
CA THR A 87 -14.74 -14.74 -2.74
C THR A 87 -16.26 -14.78 -2.81
N GLU A 88 -16.84 -14.52 -3.99
CA GLU A 88 -18.28 -14.61 -4.19
C GLU A 88 -18.82 -16.02 -3.88
N GLU A 89 -18.18 -17.05 -4.44
CA GLU A 89 -18.62 -18.44 -4.34
C GLU A 89 -18.39 -19.03 -2.94
N HIS A 90 -17.22 -18.81 -2.35
CA HIS A 90 -16.81 -19.49 -1.13
C HIS A 90 -17.03 -18.68 0.15
N PHE A 91 -17.24 -17.37 0.05
CA PHE A 91 -17.42 -16.51 1.22
C PHE A 91 -18.74 -15.73 1.17
N ILE A 92 -19.01 -14.97 0.10
CA ILE A 92 -20.21 -14.14 0.06
C ILE A 92 -21.49 -14.98 -0.02
N LYS A 93 -21.62 -15.92 -0.97
CA LYS A 93 -22.84 -16.72 -1.14
C LYS A 93 -23.15 -17.61 0.07
N PRO A 94 -22.20 -18.37 0.65
CA PRO A 94 -22.48 -19.26 1.77
C PRO A 94 -22.86 -18.51 3.04
N TYR A 95 -22.30 -17.31 3.25
CA TYR A 95 -22.49 -16.53 4.47
C TYR A 95 -23.33 -15.26 4.26
N LYS A 96 -24.01 -15.14 3.12
CA LYS A 96 -24.73 -13.91 2.72
C LYS A 96 -25.63 -13.37 3.83
N ASN A 97 -26.49 -14.21 4.41
CA ASN A 97 -27.42 -13.77 5.44
C ASN A 97 -26.71 -13.28 6.71
N ILE A 98 -25.59 -13.91 7.08
CA ILE A 98 -24.79 -13.52 8.26
C ILE A 98 -24.12 -12.17 7.98
N LEU A 99 -23.53 -12.00 6.78
CA LEU A 99 -22.89 -10.76 6.37
C LEU A 99 -23.89 -9.61 6.26
N GLU A 100 -25.10 -9.86 5.74
CA GLU A 100 -26.20 -8.89 5.69
C GLU A 100 -26.63 -8.47 7.10
N GLN A 101 -26.86 -9.42 8.01
CA GLN A 101 -27.22 -9.10 9.40
C GLN A 101 -26.11 -8.33 10.13
N TRP A 102 -24.84 -8.73 9.93
CA TRP A 102 -23.70 -8.05 10.53
C TRP A 102 -23.56 -6.62 10.01
N SER A 103 -23.59 -6.41 8.70
CA SER A 103 -23.46 -5.08 8.09
C SER A 103 -24.60 -4.14 8.48
N ALA A 104 -25.83 -4.65 8.69
CA ALA A 104 -26.95 -3.88 9.19
C ALA A 104 -26.73 -3.28 10.59
N GLN A 105 -25.80 -3.82 11.39
CA GLN A 105 -25.45 -3.28 12.72
C GLN A 105 -24.55 -2.03 12.65
N TYR A 106 -23.95 -1.77 11.49
CA TYR A 106 -23.03 -0.64 11.27
C TYR A 106 -23.54 0.32 10.18
N ALA A 107 -24.75 0.10 9.68
CA ALA A 107 -25.46 1.08 8.87
C ALA A 107 -25.84 2.25 9.80
N LEU A 108 -25.23 3.43 9.56
CA LEU A 108 -25.52 4.70 10.24
C LEU A 108 -26.99 5.11 10.07
#